data_AF-A0A522E0L2-F1
#
_entry.id   AF-A0A522E0L2-F1
#
_cell.length_a   1.000
_cell.length_b   1.000
_cell.length_c   1.000
_cell.angle_alpha   90.00
_cell.angle_beta   90.00
_cell.angle_gamma   90.00
#
_symmetry.space_group_name_H-M   'P 1'
#
loop_
_entity.id
_entity.type
_entity.pdbx_description
1 polymer ?
#
loop_
_entity_poly.entity_id
_entity_poly.type
_entity_poly.pdbx_seq_one_letter_code
_entity_poly.pdbx_strand_id
1 'polypeptide(L)'
;MITLRSICLFTVLFVVLPCAVATPNTHISVIVSLVDNISQGIVPVPVKIGNGDDPNSNLYWGAAYGVKTFLSKADGWHKLGCKKDINDT
;
A
#
# COMPACT_ATOMS: atom_id res chain seq x y z
N MET A 1 46.46 17.31 -23.91
CA MET A 1 46.50 18.50 -23.04
C MET A 1 45.11 18.72 -22.47
N ILE A 2 44.88 18.36 -21.21
CA ILE A 2 43.57 18.50 -20.55
C ILE A 2 43.49 19.95 -20.07
N THR A 3 42.51 20.71 -20.55
CA THR A 3 42.39 22.15 -20.21
C THR A 3 41.73 22.33 -18.85
N LEU A 4 42.06 23.40 -18.12
CA LEU A 4 41.49 23.71 -16.80
C LEU A 4 39.94 23.78 -16.81
N ARG A 5 39.35 24.20 -17.94
CA ARG A 5 37.90 24.15 -18.18
C ARG A 5 37.36 22.73 -18.24
N SER A 6 38.07 21.81 -18.88
CA SER A 6 37.69 20.38 -18.91
C SER A 6 37.77 19.74 -17.53
N ILE A 7 38.73 20.15 -16.68
CA ILE A 7 38.85 19.68 -15.29
C ILE A 7 37.66 20.19 -14.46
N CYS A 8 37.32 21.49 -14.55
CA CYS A 8 36.16 22.05 -13.86
C CYS A 8 34.82 21.44 -14.31
N LEU A 9 34.66 21.14 -15.60
CA LEU A 9 33.45 20.48 -16.12
C LEU A 9 33.32 19.04 -15.60
N PHE A 10 34.44 18.31 -15.52
CA PHE A 10 34.44 16.94 -14.98
C PHE A 10 34.21 16.89 -13.46
N THR A 11 34.77 17.84 -12.69
CA THR A 11 34.56 17.89 -11.24
C THR A 11 33.13 18.33 -10.88
N VAL A 12 32.53 19.26 -11.62
CA VAL A 12 31.11 19.58 -11.43
C VAL A 12 30.26 18.35 -11.73
N LEU A 13 30.48 17.65 -12.84
CA LEU A 13 29.71 16.46 -13.22
C LEU A 13 29.80 15.31 -12.19
N PHE A 14 30.95 15.14 -11.52
CA PHE A 14 31.14 14.08 -10.53
C PHE A 14 30.56 14.43 -9.13
N VAL A 15 30.45 15.73 -8.80
CA VAL A 15 29.89 16.19 -7.51
C VAL A 15 28.35 16.20 -7.50
N VAL A 16 27.70 16.35 -8.66
CA VAL A 16 26.23 16.31 -8.75
C VAL A 16 25.65 14.90 -8.88
N LEU A 17 26.47 13.84 -8.89
CA LEU A 17 25.95 12.48 -8.97
C LEU A 17 25.23 12.15 -7.65
N PRO A 18 23.89 12.09 -7.61
CA PRO A 18 23.18 11.84 -6.38
C PRO A 18 23.48 10.40 -5.98
N CYS A 19 23.99 10.20 -4.77
CA CYS A 19 23.97 8.90 -4.14
C CYS A 19 22.49 8.52 -3.98
N ALA A 20 21.98 7.68 -4.88
CA ALA A 20 20.64 7.14 -4.75
C ALA A 20 20.63 6.23 -3.52
N VAL A 21 20.26 6.80 -2.37
CA VAL A 21 20.05 6.04 -1.15
C VAL A 21 18.84 5.14 -1.40
N ALA A 22 19.09 3.84 -1.57
CA ALA A 22 18.03 2.86 -1.70
C ALA A 22 17.21 2.87 -0.41
N THR A 23 15.99 3.40 -0.47
CA THR A 23 15.05 3.32 0.64
C THR A 23 14.71 1.85 0.90
N PRO A 24 14.75 1.36 2.14
CA PRO A 24 14.39 -0.01 2.44
C PRO A 24 12.95 -0.28 1.98
N ASN A 25 12.75 -1.30 1.15
CA ASN A 25 11.44 -1.74 0.68
C ASN A 25 10.69 -2.46 1.80
N THR A 26 10.22 -1.70 2.78
CA THR A 26 9.36 -2.22 3.84
C THR A 26 7.98 -2.50 3.27
N HIS A 27 7.51 -3.73 3.43
CA HIS A 27 6.18 -4.16 3.01
C HIS A 27 5.48 -4.84 4.17
N ILE A 28 4.17 -4.68 4.23
CA ILE A 28 3.30 -5.36 5.19
C ILE A 28 2.35 -6.28 4.44
N SER A 29 2.01 -7.39 5.06
CA SER A 29 0.93 -8.27 4.62
C SER A 29 -0.17 -8.23 5.67
N VAL A 30 -1.38 -7.89 5.26
CA VAL A 30 -2.56 -7.83 6.14
C VAL A 30 -3.53 -8.90 5.70
N ILE A 31 -3.92 -9.77 6.63
CA ILE A 31 -5.00 -10.74 6.44
C ILE A 31 -6.24 -10.16 7.10
N VAL A 32 -7.35 -10.12 6.37
CA VAL A 32 -8.62 -9.55 6.86
C VAL A 32 -9.70 -10.61 6.71
N SER A 33 -10.29 -10.99 7.83
CA SER A 33 -11.48 -11.85 7.85
C SER A 33 -12.71 -10.99 7.53
N LEU A 34 -13.40 -11.33 6.44
CA LEU A 34 -14.67 -10.69 6.10
C LEU A 34 -15.77 -11.36 6.91
N VAL A 35 -16.56 -10.55 7.62
CA VAL A 35 -17.62 -11.06 8.49
C VAL A 35 -18.93 -10.37 8.16
N ASP A 36 -20.03 -11.12 8.22
CA ASP A 36 -21.40 -10.68 7.96
C ASP A 36 -22.09 -10.09 9.19
N ASN A 37 -23.21 -9.40 8.97
CA ASN A 37 -24.11 -8.96 10.03
C ASN A 37 -24.56 -10.09 10.98
N ILE A 38 -24.61 -11.33 10.49
CA ILE A 38 -25.04 -12.50 11.28
C ILE A 38 -23.98 -12.90 12.32
N SER A 39 -22.69 -12.78 11.99
CA SER A 39 -21.58 -13.36 12.76
C SER A 39 -20.61 -12.33 13.36
N GLN A 40 -20.69 -11.05 12.97
CA GLN A 40 -19.74 -10.00 13.36
C GLN A 40 -19.75 -9.61 14.84
N GLY A 41 -20.83 -9.90 15.57
CA GLY A 41 -20.93 -9.58 17.01
C GLY A 41 -20.99 -8.09 17.37
N ILE A 42 -21.13 -7.19 16.39
CA ILE A 42 -21.39 -5.76 16.56
C ILE A 42 -22.82 -5.41 16.14
N VAL A 43 -23.25 -4.17 16.43
CA VAL A 43 -24.55 -3.64 15.96
C VAL A 43 -24.63 -3.78 14.43
N PRO A 44 -25.74 -4.32 13.88
CA PRO A 44 -25.89 -4.49 12.44
C PRO A 44 -25.64 -3.19 11.66
N VAL A 45 -24.86 -3.32 10.59
CA VAL A 45 -24.57 -2.24 9.65
C VAL A 45 -25.48 -2.37 8.41
N PRO A 46 -25.59 -1.34 7.55
CA PRO A 46 -26.35 -1.45 6.31
C PRO A 46 -25.95 -2.68 5.50
N VAL A 47 -26.93 -3.40 4.95
CA VAL A 47 -26.76 -4.71 4.28
C VAL A 47 -25.62 -4.71 3.27
N LYS A 48 -25.45 -3.60 2.52
CA LYS A 48 -24.39 -3.45 1.52
C LYS A 48 -22.98 -3.64 2.09
N ILE A 49 -22.71 -3.19 3.31
CA ILE A 49 -21.38 -3.27 3.94
C ILE A 49 -21.29 -4.37 5.01
N GLY A 50 -22.42 -4.99 5.36
CA GLY A 50 -22.51 -6.12 6.29
C GLY A 50 -22.61 -7.48 5.60
N ASN A 51 -22.15 -7.58 4.34
CA ASN A 51 -22.04 -8.82 3.58
C ASN A 51 -20.57 -9.28 3.54
N GLY A 52 -20.26 -10.43 4.12
CA GLY A 52 -18.95 -11.07 4.18
C GLY A 52 -18.53 -11.69 2.85
N ASP A 53 -19.48 -12.08 2.01
CA ASP A 53 -19.24 -12.63 0.68
C ASP A 53 -18.89 -11.55 -0.37
N ASP A 54 -19.11 -10.27 -0.07
CA ASP A 54 -18.77 -9.13 -0.94
C ASP A 54 -17.55 -8.35 -0.44
N PRO A 55 -16.31 -8.76 -0.79
CA PRO A 55 -15.09 -8.04 -0.38
C PRO A 55 -15.04 -6.60 -0.86
N ASN A 56 -15.74 -6.23 -1.94
CA ASN A 56 -15.63 -4.90 -2.52
C ASN A 56 -16.41 -3.85 -1.72
N SER A 57 -17.45 -4.26 -1.01
CA SER A 57 -18.27 -3.38 -0.19
C SER A 57 -18.16 -3.65 1.30
N ASN A 58 -17.63 -4.81 1.72
CA ASN A 58 -17.56 -5.21 3.12
C ASN A 58 -16.88 -4.15 4.00
N LEU A 59 -17.45 -3.95 5.20
CA LEU A 59 -17.03 -2.98 6.22
C LEU A 59 -15.52 -3.01 6.50
N TYR A 60 -14.91 -4.19 6.58
CA TYR A 60 -13.53 -4.37 7.01
C TYR A 60 -12.51 -4.15 5.88
N TRP A 61 -12.90 -4.35 4.61
CA TRP A 61 -11.98 -4.32 3.47
C TRP A 61 -12.32 -3.24 2.44
N GLY A 62 -13.48 -3.34 1.80
CA GLY A 62 -13.83 -2.54 0.62
C GLY A 62 -14.64 -1.28 0.88
N ALA A 63 -15.28 -1.16 2.05
CA ALA A 63 -16.01 0.04 2.44
C ALA A 63 -15.11 1.29 2.52
N ALA A 64 -15.70 2.48 2.73
CA ALA A 64 -14.99 3.76 2.74
C ALA A 64 -13.77 3.79 3.69
N TYR A 65 -13.86 3.10 4.82
CA TYR A 65 -12.83 2.98 5.85
C TYR A 65 -12.26 1.56 6.00
N GLY A 66 -12.61 0.65 5.08
CA GLY A 66 -12.00 -0.67 5.04
C GLY A 66 -10.51 -0.58 4.67
N VAL A 67 -9.72 -1.57 5.07
CA VAL A 67 -8.24 -1.52 4.97
C VAL A 67 -7.74 -1.20 3.56
N LYS A 68 -8.33 -1.82 2.52
CA LYS A 68 -7.97 -1.56 1.11
C LYS A 68 -8.21 -0.09 0.74
N THR A 69 -9.39 0.42 1.06
CA THR A 69 -9.81 1.77 0.67
C THR A 69 -9.09 2.85 1.47
N PHE A 70 -8.81 2.59 2.76
CA PHE A 70 -8.03 3.48 3.59
C PHE A 70 -6.59 3.56 3.10
N LEU A 71 -5.90 2.42 2.94
CA LEU A 71 -4.50 2.39 2.50
C LEU A 71 -4.33 2.88 1.07
N SER A 72 -5.31 2.70 0.17
CA SER A 72 -5.20 3.23 -1.19
C SER A 72 -5.27 4.76 -1.26
N LYS A 73 -5.73 5.42 -0.19
CA LYS A 73 -5.79 6.89 -0.07
C LYS A 73 -4.70 7.46 0.83
N ALA A 74 -3.96 6.61 1.54
CA ALA A 74 -2.91 7.04 2.47
C ALA A 74 -1.61 7.35 1.71
N ASP A 75 -0.99 8.49 2.04
CA ASP A 75 0.26 8.90 1.41
C ASP A 75 1.40 7.90 1.69
N GLY A 76 2.21 7.63 0.67
CA GLY A 76 3.35 6.71 0.75
C GLY A 76 3.00 5.22 0.71
N TRP A 77 1.70 4.86 0.64
CA TRP A 77 1.27 3.47 0.51
C TRP A 77 0.99 3.09 -0.94
N HIS A 78 1.53 1.93 -1.34
CA HIS A 78 1.30 1.36 -2.66
C HIS A 78 0.86 -0.10 -2.54
N LYS A 79 -0.28 -0.44 -3.15
CA LYS A 79 -0.78 -1.82 -3.13
C LYS A 79 0.03 -2.69 -4.09
N LEU A 80 0.79 -3.64 -3.54
CA LEU A 80 1.57 -4.59 -4.34
C LEU A 80 0.72 -5.77 -4.86
N GLY A 81 -0.29 -6.19 -4.11
CA GLY A 81 -1.14 -7.32 -4.48
C GLY A 81 -2.33 -7.50 -3.55
N CYS A 82 -3.25 -8.38 -3.94
CA CYS A 82 -4.37 -8.83 -3.13
C CYS A 82 -4.78 -10.21 -3.62
N LYS A 83 -4.93 -11.17 -2.70
CA LYS A 83 -5.41 -12.51 -2.98
C LYS A 83 -6.64 -12.77 -2.10
N LYS A 84 -7.67 -13.35 -2.70
CA LYS A 84 -8.90 -13.78 -2.02
C LYS A 84 -8.80 -15.26 -1.64
N ASP A 85 -9.70 -15.73 -0.79
CA ASP A 85 -9.82 -17.13 -0.39
C ASP A 85 -8.48 -17.66 0.20
N ILE A 86 -7.92 -16.89 1.14
CA ILE A 86 -6.72 -17.29 1.88
C ILE A 86 -7.11 -18.38 2.86
N ASN A 87 -6.46 -19.54 2.76
CA ASN A 87 -6.53 -20.55 3.80
C ASN A 87 -5.60 -20.14 4.95
N ASP A 88 -6.16 -19.96 6.14
CA ASP A 88 -5.47 -19.63 7.38
C ASP A 88 -5.32 -20.85 8.32
N THR A 89 -5.69 -22.05 7.83
CA THR A 89 -5.45 -23.36 8.45
C THR A 89 -4.27 -24.07 7.80
#